data_AF-A0A8T1VYF9-F1
#
_entry.id   AF-A0A8T1VYF9-F1
#
_cell.length_a   1.000
_cell.length_b   1.000
_cell.length_c   1.000
_cell.angle_alpha   90.00
_cell.angle_beta   90.00
_cell.angle_gamma   90.00
#
_symmetry.space_group_name_H-M   'P 1'
#
loop_
_entity.id
_entity.type
_entity.pdbx_description
1 polymer ?
#
loop_
_entity_poly.entity_id
_entity_poly.type
_entity_poly.pdbx_seq_one_letter_code
_entity_poly.pdbx_strand_id
1 'polypeptide(L)'
;MRWYRVVFIAAVFVQASCDALSATDLVKISTVASTVTLLSANSIVGESSRRRLLRVDKSASVDSYSFKDIDRGGNGDGGAEVDIRTANDSEERGGAIEKLKSLKTFKSLSRAANTFSNKISPALPIKSKLQVWSNNGKSVDFVKKELGLDELAGAAFTQAKNFKYYDDFVTTQLPIWAKNELTPDEVVARLGLQGLSGVALTSNPNFKYYDEFVTKQALVWSKQDLSVGSVLVRLGLDTLAGAARTEAANYKYYNEFVISQMRTWVANDVSVTDVMAKLKLDKLTGDAFLSHPNYVYYKSFVKSKLRTWAMDGESLDDVVLKLGLEGLPGKMLETHPNYKFLVKYWEKREQYLEEGWLKQGVTTFDIWKKYEVGRVHPSMLRRSDSYEAYKKYVTFIDDYIIGLHERGFKFYELPRLTSKAATPEELHQKTLIWTSAKRPEWYVKFSLGLDGLGENALKESPNYKFYVYYLTGVEFIK
;
A
#
# COMPACT_ATOMS: atom_id res chain seq x y z
N MET A 1 -13.90 33.54 4.17
CA MET A 1 -12.89 34.62 4.27
C MET A 1 -12.77 35.09 5.72
N ARG A 2 -11.69 34.71 6.41
CA ARG A 2 -11.01 35.40 7.52
C ARG A 2 -9.93 34.44 8.03
N TRP A 3 -8.71 34.95 8.25
CA TRP A 3 -7.48 34.32 8.79
C TRP A 3 -6.57 33.56 7.80
N TYR A 4 -5.86 34.32 6.95
CA TYR A 4 -4.55 33.95 6.42
C TYR A 4 -3.56 35.08 6.73
N ARG A 5 -2.94 35.05 7.92
CA ARG A 5 -1.75 35.87 8.26
C ARG A 5 -0.99 35.23 9.42
N VAL A 6 -0.27 34.12 9.19
CA VAL A 6 0.90 33.74 10.02
C VAL A 6 2.03 33.07 9.22
N VAL A 7 1.85 32.52 8.01
CA VAL A 7 2.94 31.73 7.35
C VAL A 7 3.76 32.50 6.30
N PHE A 8 3.76 33.84 6.31
CA PHE A 8 4.64 34.63 5.44
C PHE A 8 5.58 35.48 6.28
N ILE A 9 6.82 35.01 6.46
CA ILE A 9 8.11 35.74 6.47
C ILE A 9 9.21 34.68 6.66
N ALA A 10 9.93 34.36 5.58
CA ALA A 10 11.37 34.03 5.54
C ALA A 10 11.75 33.40 4.19
N ALA A 11 11.64 34.17 3.11
CA ALA A 11 12.26 33.81 1.83
C ALA A 11 12.50 35.04 0.93
N VAL A 12 13.04 36.13 1.48
CA VAL A 12 13.71 37.17 0.69
C VAL A 12 14.77 37.79 1.59
N PHE A 13 16.05 37.60 1.24
CA PHE A 13 17.20 38.49 1.37
C PHE A 13 18.50 37.68 1.46
N VAL A 14 19.10 37.41 0.30
CA VAL A 14 20.56 37.27 0.18
C VAL A 14 20.96 38.08 -1.03
N GLN A 15 21.41 39.32 -0.81
CA GLN A 15 22.43 39.97 -1.62
C GLN A 15 23.00 41.17 -0.83
N ALA A 16 24.33 41.23 -0.77
CA ALA A 16 25.17 42.38 -0.41
C ALA A 16 25.61 42.58 1.07
N SER A 17 26.80 42.03 1.34
CA SER A 17 28.03 42.76 1.74
C SER A 17 28.37 43.04 3.21
N CYS A 18 29.54 42.50 3.56
CA CYS A 18 30.67 43.03 4.34
C CYS A 18 30.58 43.26 5.87
N ASP A 19 31.42 42.43 6.52
CA ASP A 19 32.49 42.77 7.46
C ASP A 19 32.21 43.22 8.91
N ALA A 20 32.72 42.35 9.79
CA ALA A 20 33.48 42.63 11.01
C ALA A 20 32.79 43.38 12.17
N LEU A 21 32.59 42.67 13.30
CA LEU A 21 33.43 42.83 14.50
C LEU A 21 32.99 41.88 15.64
N SER A 22 33.99 41.39 16.33
CA SER A 22 33.98 40.62 17.56
C SER A 22 33.39 41.37 18.76
N ALA A 23 32.73 40.67 19.67
CA ALA A 23 33.16 40.51 21.08
C ALA A 23 32.04 39.93 21.96
N THR A 24 32.48 39.00 22.80
CA THR A 24 31.95 38.55 24.10
C THR A 24 31.05 39.54 24.85
N ASP A 25 29.95 39.06 25.43
CA ASP A 25 29.83 39.01 26.89
C ASP A 25 28.64 38.19 27.42
N LEU A 26 28.95 37.48 28.51
CA LEU A 26 28.10 36.73 29.42
C LEU A 26 27.29 37.68 30.31
N VAL A 27 25.96 37.50 30.41
CA VAL A 27 25.23 37.81 31.66
C VAL A 27 24.07 36.82 31.87
N LYS A 28 24.19 36.05 32.95
CA LYS A 28 23.11 35.34 33.66
C LYS A 28 22.19 36.36 34.35
N ILE A 29 20.86 36.26 34.21
CA ILE A 29 19.92 36.61 35.31
C ILE A 29 18.72 35.64 35.32
N SER A 30 18.37 35.28 36.55
CA SER A 30 17.35 34.37 37.08
C SER A 30 15.91 34.91 37.01
N THR A 31 14.97 33.97 36.81
CA THR A 31 13.66 33.78 37.49
C THR A 31 12.85 34.98 37.95
N VAL A 32 11.62 35.16 37.43
CA VAL A 32 10.41 35.47 38.22
C VAL A 32 9.18 34.86 37.53
N ALA A 33 8.41 34.08 38.29
CA ALA A 33 7.09 33.57 37.95
C ALA A 33 6.02 34.68 38.08
N SER A 34 4.99 34.65 37.24
CA SER A 34 3.77 35.42 37.48
C SER A 34 2.55 34.58 37.14
N THR A 35 1.94 34.10 38.21
CA THR A 35 0.56 33.66 38.33
C THR A 35 -0.39 34.80 37.98
N VAL A 36 -1.33 34.58 37.06
CA VAL A 36 -2.58 35.35 36.98
C VAL A 36 -3.74 34.38 36.91
N THR A 37 -4.43 34.28 38.04
CA THR A 37 -5.76 33.69 38.20
C THR A 37 -6.76 34.81 37.99
N LEU A 38 -7.76 34.65 37.11
CA LEU A 38 -9.03 35.38 37.22
C LEU A 38 -10.19 34.53 36.70
N LEU A 39 -11.28 34.65 37.46
CA LEU A 39 -12.46 33.81 37.54
C LEU A 39 -13.47 33.99 36.38
N SER A 40 -14.10 32.87 36.02
CA SER A 40 -15.57 32.64 35.86
C SER A 40 -16.45 33.70 35.19
N ALA A 41 -17.12 33.28 34.10
CA ALA A 41 -18.59 33.39 33.99
C ALA A 41 -19.13 32.40 32.95
N ASN A 42 -20.09 31.56 33.37
CA ASN A 42 -20.91 30.72 32.50
C ASN A 42 -21.91 31.56 31.70
N SER A 43 -22.14 31.17 30.45
CA SER A 43 -23.39 31.44 29.74
C SER A 43 -23.70 30.26 28.82
N ILE A 44 -24.80 29.58 29.17
CA ILE A 44 -25.49 28.56 28.39
C ILE A 44 -26.48 29.30 27.48
N VAL A 45 -26.36 29.19 26.16
CA VAL A 45 -27.49 29.09 25.22
C VAL A 45 -27.03 28.24 24.04
N GLY A 46 -27.81 27.21 23.73
CA GLY A 46 -27.50 26.22 22.72
C GLY A 46 -27.87 26.64 21.31
N GLU A 47 -27.16 26.04 20.34
CA GLU A 47 -27.67 25.92 18.98
C GLU A 47 -27.24 24.57 18.40
N SER A 48 -28.24 23.70 18.26
CA SER A 48 -28.11 22.35 17.73
C SER A 48 -27.90 22.38 16.21
N SER A 49 -26.66 22.37 15.75
CA SER A 49 -26.35 22.06 14.35
C SER A 49 -26.08 20.57 14.19
N ARG A 50 -27.15 19.81 13.90
CA ARG A 50 -27.09 18.44 13.38
C ARG A 50 -26.28 18.43 12.07
N ARG A 51 -24.98 18.14 12.13
CA ARG A 51 -24.23 17.66 10.96
C ARG A 51 -24.68 16.23 10.68
N ARG A 52 -25.56 16.05 9.69
CA ARG A 52 -25.77 14.75 9.03
C ARG A 52 -24.47 14.41 8.30
N LEU A 53 -23.60 13.63 8.95
CA LEU A 53 -22.51 12.92 8.29
C LEU A 53 -23.14 11.82 7.43
N LEU A 54 -23.19 12.04 6.12
CA LEU A 54 -23.47 10.98 5.17
C LEU A 54 -22.28 10.01 5.21
N ARG A 55 -22.57 8.82 5.70
CA ARG A 55 -21.70 7.64 5.69
C ARG A 55 -21.34 7.35 4.23
N VAL A 56 -20.14 7.74 3.82
CA VAL A 56 -19.53 7.23 2.59
C VAL A 56 -19.02 5.84 2.94
N ASP A 57 -19.61 4.82 2.32
CA ASP A 57 -19.13 3.45 2.43
C ASP A 57 -17.72 3.37 1.86
N LYS A 58 -16.74 3.29 2.76
CA LYS A 58 -15.32 3.17 2.46
C LYS A 58 -15.05 1.74 1.98
N SER A 59 -15.38 1.44 0.73
CA SER A 59 -14.86 0.26 0.01
C SER A 59 -13.56 0.63 -0.69
N ALA A 60 -12.54 0.99 0.10
CA ALA A 60 -11.19 1.11 -0.43
C ALA A 60 -10.63 -0.31 -0.63
N SER A 61 -10.52 -0.74 -1.89
CA SER A 61 -9.79 -1.96 -2.26
C SER A 61 -8.37 -1.89 -1.67
N VAL A 62 -8.03 -2.87 -0.83
CA VAL A 62 -6.72 -3.04 -0.20
C VAL A 62 -5.60 -3.18 -1.25
N ASP A 63 -5.95 -3.56 -2.49
CA ASP A 63 -5.01 -3.73 -3.61
C ASP A 63 -4.54 -2.39 -4.22
N SER A 64 -5.13 -1.26 -3.84
CA SER A 64 -4.71 0.07 -4.35
C SER A 64 -3.41 0.60 -3.74
N TYR A 65 -2.93 0.01 -2.64
CA TYR A 65 -1.69 0.40 -1.97
C TYR A 65 -0.49 -0.38 -2.51
N SER A 66 -0.02 0.01 -3.70
CA SER A 66 1.22 -0.55 -4.27
C SER A 66 2.43 -0.04 -3.49
N PHE A 67 3.09 -0.95 -2.74
CA PHE A 67 4.39 -0.74 -2.10
C PHE A 67 5.55 -1.32 -2.95
N LYS A 68 5.35 -1.50 -4.26
CA LYS A 68 6.29 -2.21 -5.16
C LYS A 68 7.66 -1.53 -5.33
N ASP A 69 7.85 -0.30 -4.86
CA ASP A 69 9.05 0.51 -5.12
C ASP A 69 10.10 0.48 -3.98
N ILE A 70 10.17 -0.58 -3.16
CA ILE A 70 11.07 -0.60 -1.99
C ILE A 70 12.54 -0.92 -2.34
N ASP A 71 12.84 -1.39 -3.55
CA ASP A 71 14.22 -1.53 -4.05
C ASP A 71 14.51 -0.65 -5.28
N ARG A 72 14.95 0.58 -5.03
CA ARG A 72 15.92 1.30 -5.89
C ARG A 72 16.42 2.56 -5.18
N GLY A 73 17.69 2.54 -4.80
CA GLY A 73 18.43 3.77 -4.54
C GLY A 73 18.49 4.60 -5.83
N GLY A 74 18.11 5.88 -5.75
CA GLY A 74 18.20 6.81 -6.87
C GLY A 74 17.26 8.00 -6.75
N ASN A 75 17.84 9.20 -6.72
CA ASN A 75 17.16 10.46 -7.03
C ASN A 75 16.66 10.45 -8.49
N GLY A 76 15.58 11.19 -8.77
CA GLY A 76 14.99 11.39 -10.10
C GLY A 76 13.72 10.55 -10.26
N ASP A 77 12.52 11.10 -10.09
CA ASP A 77 11.73 11.94 -11.01
C ASP A 77 10.83 11.10 -11.93
N GLY A 78 9.69 11.67 -12.28
CA GLY A 78 8.48 10.99 -12.74
C GLY A 78 8.66 10.00 -13.89
N GLY A 79 7.99 8.85 -13.74
CA GLY A 79 7.74 7.90 -14.80
C GLY A 79 6.44 7.17 -14.50
N ALA A 80 5.41 7.42 -15.30
CA ALA A 80 4.17 6.66 -15.26
C ALA A 80 4.44 5.24 -15.79
N GLU A 81 4.34 4.25 -14.92
CA GLU A 81 4.35 2.83 -15.31
C GLU A 81 3.05 2.20 -14.82
N VAL A 82 2.12 2.01 -15.78
CA VAL A 82 0.85 1.32 -15.58
C VAL A 82 1.01 -0.06 -16.20
N ASP A 83 1.22 -1.07 -15.36
CA ASP A 83 1.13 -2.47 -15.76
C ASP A 83 -0.19 -3.06 -15.25
N ILE A 84 -1.15 -3.19 -16.18
CA ILE A 84 -2.39 -3.95 -16.00
C ILE A 84 -2.22 -5.28 -16.71
N ARG A 85 -2.12 -6.37 -15.94
CA ARG A 85 -2.49 -7.71 -16.39
C ARG A 85 -3.24 -8.43 -15.27
N THR A 86 -4.55 -8.33 -15.32
CA THR A 86 -5.49 -9.17 -14.58
C THR A 86 -5.64 -10.47 -15.37
N ALA A 87 -5.25 -11.60 -14.77
CA ALA A 87 -5.53 -12.93 -15.32
C ALA A 87 -6.77 -13.48 -14.62
N ASN A 88 -7.73 -13.95 -15.43
CA ASN A 88 -9.00 -14.51 -15.01
C ASN A 88 -8.82 -15.77 -14.18
N ASP A 89 -9.55 -15.84 -13.06
CA ASP A 89 -9.85 -17.06 -12.33
C ASP A 89 -10.71 -18.01 -13.19
N SER A 90 -10.36 -19.29 -13.18
CA SER A 90 -11.22 -20.38 -13.62
C SER A 90 -11.49 -21.28 -12.43
N GLU A 91 -12.75 -21.27 -11.99
CA GLU A 91 -13.33 -22.28 -11.12
C GLU A 91 -13.32 -23.65 -11.83
N GLU A 92 -12.72 -24.67 -11.23
CA GLU A 92 -13.26 -26.03 -11.17
C GLU A 92 -12.29 -26.98 -10.42
N ARG A 93 -12.71 -27.43 -9.22
CA ARG A 93 -12.58 -28.83 -8.75
C ARG A 93 -13.06 -28.96 -7.30
N GLY A 94 -14.37 -28.84 -7.12
CA GLY A 94 -15.07 -29.45 -6.00
C GLY A 94 -15.29 -30.93 -6.31
N GLY A 95 -14.60 -31.84 -5.63
CA GLY A 95 -14.78 -33.27 -5.88
C GLY A 95 -13.77 -34.21 -5.23
N ALA A 96 -13.40 -33.99 -3.96
CA ALA A 96 -12.59 -34.99 -3.23
C ALA A 96 -12.79 -35.02 -1.70
N ILE A 97 -13.57 -34.09 -1.12
CA ILE A 97 -13.62 -33.90 0.34
C ILE A 97 -14.79 -34.66 1.01
N GLU A 98 -15.76 -35.20 0.25
CA GLU A 98 -16.90 -35.92 0.84
C GLU A 98 -16.65 -37.40 1.18
N LYS A 99 -15.58 -38.04 0.69
CA LYS A 99 -15.28 -39.45 0.98
C LYS A 99 -14.43 -39.71 2.22
N LEU A 100 -14.06 -38.69 3.00
CA LEU A 100 -13.21 -38.83 4.21
C LEU A 100 -13.93 -38.59 5.53
N LYS A 101 -15.25 -38.35 5.52
CA LYS A 101 -16.04 -38.19 6.75
C LYS A 101 -16.40 -39.52 7.45
N SER A 102 -16.09 -40.68 6.87
CA SER A 102 -16.47 -41.99 7.42
C SER A 102 -15.44 -42.69 8.32
N LEU A 103 -14.30 -42.06 8.65
CA LEU A 103 -13.24 -42.66 9.48
C LEU A 103 -13.01 -41.95 10.82
N LYS A 104 -14.07 -41.39 11.41
CA LYS A 104 -14.04 -40.83 12.78
C LYS A 104 -14.46 -41.86 13.84
N THR A 105 -13.68 -42.91 14.01
CA THR A 105 -13.80 -43.75 15.22
C THR A 105 -12.49 -44.39 15.62
N PHE A 106 -11.51 -43.59 16.08
CA PHE A 106 -10.48 -44.08 17.02
C PHE A 106 -10.07 -42.92 17.93
N LYS A 107 -10.88 -42.70 18.96
CA LYS A 107 -10.53 -41.88 20.12
C LYS A 107 -10.43 -42.87 21.30
N SER A 108 -9.32 -42.79 22.03
CA SER A 108 -8.95 -43.59 23.22
C SER A 108 -7.98 -44.75 22.95
N LEU A 109 -6.70 -44.51 23.28
CA LEU A 109 -5.78 -45.45 23.95
C LEU A 109 -4.43 -44.74 24.19
N SER A 110 -4.40 -43.84 25.17
CA SER A 110 -3.19 -43.17 25.65
C SER A 110 -2.62 -43.92 26.86
N ARG A 111 -1.74 -44.91 26.61
CA ARG A 111 -0.57 -45.27 27.47
C ARG A 111 0.23 -46.50 27.03
N ALA A 112 -0.20 -47.26 26.01
CA ALA A 112 0.51 -48.45 25.52
C ALA A 112 1.24 -48.26 24.16
N ALA A 113 1.37 -47.03 23.66
CA ALA A 113 1.82 -46.77 22.28
C ALA A 113 3.35 -46.64 22.10
N ASN A 114 4.15 -46.69 23.17
CA ASN A 114 5.61 -46.53 23.04
C ASN A 114 6.32 -47.78 22.48
N THR A 115 5.63 -48.92 22.38
CA THR A 115 6.26 -50.20 21.99
C THR A 115 5.88 -50.69 20.58
N PHE A 116 4.81 -50.17 19.97
CA PHE A 116 4.41 -50.52 18.58
C PHE A 116 5.06 -49.63 17.51
N SER A 117 5.75 -48.56 17.91
CA SER A 117 6.26 -47.50 17.02
C SER A 117 7.48 -47.90 16.18
N ASN A 118 8.28 -48.87 16.64
CA ASN A 118 9.56 -49.21 16.00
C ASN A 118 9.47 -50.35 14.97
N LYS A 119 8.30 -50.95 14.78
CA LYS A 119 8.06 -51.99 13.77
C LYS A 119 6.75 -51.70 13.03
N ILE A 120 6.74 -50.62 12.26
CA ILE A 120 5.68 -50.39 11.28
C ILE A 120 5.74 -51.58 10.31
N SER A 121 4.66 -52.38 10.27
CA SER A 121 4.61 -53.60 9.47
C SER A 121 5.05 -53.31 8.03
N PRO A 122 5.95 -54.12 7.42
CA PRO A 122 6.42 -53.89 6.06
C PRO A 122 5.28 -53.78 5.04
N ALA A 123 4.10 -54.31 5.37
CA ALA A 123 2.89 -54.37 4.54
C ALA A 123 2.12 -53.04 4.33
N LEU A 124 2.46 -51.94 5.02
CA LEU A 124 1.73 -50.67 4.81
C LEU A 124 2.19 -49.94 3.54
N PRO A 125 1.27 -49.36 2.74
CA PRO A 125 1.62 -48.46 1.65
C PRO A 125 2.45 -47.28 2.16
N ILE A 126 3.43 -46.84 1.36
CA ILE A 126 4.38 -45.79 1.77
C ILE A 126 3.68 -44.49 2.20
N LYS A 127 2.58 -44.09 1.54
CA LYS A 127 1.79 -42.91 1.93
C LYS A 127 1.22 -43.01 3.35
N SER A 128 0.76 -44.19 3.76
CA SER A 128 0.28 -44.43 5.13
C SER A 128 1.43 -44.37 6.13
N LYS A 129 2.62 -44.87 5.77
CA LYS A 129 3.83 -44.75 6.61
C LYS A 129 4.21 -43.28 6.82
N LEU A 130 4.22 -42.46 5.77
CA LEU A 130 4.53 -41.02 5.87
C LEU A 130 3.58 -40.30 6.84
N GLN A 131 2.28 -40.60 6.76
CA GLN A 131 1.29 -39.99 7.66
C GLN A 131 1.51 -40.42 9.12
N VAL A 132 1.82 -41.70 9.36
CA VAL A 132 2.16 -42.20 10.71
C VAL A 132 3.44 -41.52 11.22
N TRP A 133 4.48 -41.42 10.40
CA TRP A 133 5.72 -40.74 10.75
C TRP A 133 5.50 -39.26 11.08
N SER A 134 4.67 -38.57 10.30
CA SER A 134 4.28 -37.19 10.54
C SER A 134 3.55 -37.04 11.88
N ASN A 135 2.53 -37.87 12.12
CA ASN A 135 1.74 -37.81 13.36
C ASN A 135 2.56 -38.15 14.61
N ASN A 136 3.59 -38.99 14.46
CA ASN A 136 4.49 -39.38 15.53
C ASN A 136 5.70 -38.43 15.67
N GLY A 137 5.76 -37.33 14.90
CA GLY A 137 6.83 -36.34 14.98
C GLY A 137 8.22 -36.89 14.62
N LYS A 138 8.31 -37.86 13.70
CA LYS A 138 9.59 -38.37 13.23
C LYS A 138 10.37 -37.28 12.49
N SER A 139 11.70 -37.29 12.64
CA SER A 139 12.57 -36.27 12.02
C SER A 139 12.68 -36.46 10.51
N VAL A 140 13.05 -35.38 9.81
CA VAL A 140 13.37 -35.38 8.39
C VAL A 140 14.52 -36.36 8.10
N ASP A 141 15.54 -36.40 8.95
CA ASP A 141 16.67 -37.33 8.83
C ASP A 141 16.24 -38.79 8.96
N PHE A 142 15.33 -39.10 9.90
CA PHE A 142 14.77 -40.44 10.04
C PHE A 142 14.06 -40.87 8.75
N VAL A 143 13.20 -40.01 8.20
CA VAL A 143 12.48 -40.31 6.95
C VAL A 143 13.43 -40.41 5.77
N LYS A 144 14.46 -39.55 5.71
CA LYS A 144 15.50 -39.60 4.67
C LYS A 144 16.21 -40.96 4.67
N LYS A 145 16.59 -41.46 5.86
CA LYS A 145 17.23 -42.76 6.03
C LYS A 145 16.29 -43.93 5.69
N GLU A 146 15.05 -43.92 6.17
CA GLU A 146 14.07 -44.97 5.88
C GLU A 146 13.68 -45.04 4.39
N LEU A 147 13.85 -43.94 3.66
CA LEU A 147 13.63 -43.88 2.21
C LEU A 147 14.89 -44.24 1.39
N GLY A 148 16.03 -44.52 2.05
CA GLY A 148 17.31 -44.81 1.42
C GLY A 148 17.90 -43.62 0.67
N LEU A 149 17.74 -42.41 1.21
CA LEU A 149 18.18 -41.16 0.59
C LEU A 149 19.35 -40.49 1.34
N ASP A 150 19.80 -41.06 2.46
CA ASP A 150 20.77 -40.47 3.38
C ASP A 150 22.17 -40.32 2.76
N GLU A 151 22.58 -41.23 1.88
CA GLU A 151 23.86 -41.17 1.16
C GLU A 151 23.82 -40.33 -0.13
N LEU A 152 22.65 -39.80 -0.50
CA LEU A 152 22.48 -39.03 -1.73
C LEU A 152 22.60 -37.52 -1.48
N ALA A 153 23.24 -36.82 -2.43
CA ALA A 153 23.38 -35.36 -2.43
C ALA A 153 23.09 -34.75 -3.82
N GLY A 154 22.80 -33.46 -3.85
CA GLY A 154 22.61 -32.69 -5.08
C GLY A 154 21.58 -33.30 -6.03
N ALA A 155 21.95 -33.41 -7.31
CA ALA A 155 21.07 -33.95 -8.35
C ALA A 155 20.64 -35.40 -8.05
N ALA A 156 21.56 -36.25 -7.58
CA ALA A 156 21.28 -37.64 -7.25
C ALA A 156 20.21 -37.78 -6.16
N PHE A 157 20.19 -36.87 -5.18
CA PHE A 157 19.14 -36.82 -4.15
C PHE A 157 17.78 -36.48 -4.75
N THR A 158 17.69 -35.44 -5.58
CA THR A 158 16.41 -35.00 -6.17
C THR A 158 15.86 -35.94 -7.24
N GLN A 159 16.72 -36.70 -7.93
CA GLN A 159 16.33 -37.63 -8.99
C GLN A 159 16.00 -39.03 -8.47
N ALA A 160 16.26 -39.31 -7.20
CA ALA A 160 15.97 -40.60 -6.59
C ALA A 160 14.47 -40.91 -6.65
N LYS A 161 14.11 -42.16 -6.98
CA LYS A 161 12.71 -42.61 -7.12
C LYS A 161 11.86 -42.33 -5.87
N ASN A 162 12.48 -42.37 -4.69
CA ASN A 162 11.82 -42.15 -3.40
C ASN A 162 11.80 -40.68 -2.96
N PHE A 163 12.45 -39.77 -3.68
CA PHE A 163 12.51 -38.34 -3.33
C PHE A 163 11.12 -37.72 -3.24
N LYS A 164 10.18 -38.08 -4.12
CA LYS A 164 8.78 -37.60 -4.04
C LYS A 164 8.10 -37.87 -2.69
N TYR A 165 8.44 -38.98 -2.03
CA TYR A 165 7.86 -39.31 -0.72
C TYR A 165 8.50 -38.49 0.40
N TYR A 166 9.78 -38.18 0.28
CA TYR A 166 10.47 -37.24 1.13
C TYR A 166 9.90 -35.82 0.94
N ASP A 167 9.69 -35.40 -0.31
CA ASP A 167 9.13 -34.10 -0.68
C ASP A 167 7.72 -33.89 -0.11
N ASP A 168 6.84 -34.88 -0.31
CA ASP A 168 5.50 -34.91 0.28
C ASP A 168 5.58 -34.80 1.82
N PHE A 169 6.48 -35.57 2.44
CA PHE A 169 6.64 -35.58 3.89
C PHE A 169 7.06 -34.20 4.42
N VAL A 170 8.15 -33.62 3.90
CA VAL A 170 8.65 -32.31 4.39
C VAL A 170 7.61 -31.21 4.16
N THR A 171 6.92 -31.22 3.02
CA THR A 171 5.83 -30.28 2.73
C THR A 171 4.70 -30.37 3.76
N THR A 172 4.32 -31.59 4.17
CA THR A 172 3.29 -31.79 5.23
C THR A 172 3.74 -31.33 6.61
N GLN A 173 5.06 -31.27 6.86
CA GLN A 173 5.60 -30.78 8.12
C GLN A 173 5.55 -29.25 8.24
N LEU A 174 5.64 -28.50 7.14
CA LEU A 174 5.66 -27.02 7.17
C LEU A 174 4.51 -26.40 7.99
N PRO A 175 3.23 -26.74 7.79
CA PRO A 175 2.15 -26.19 8.60
C PRO A 175 2.21 -26.64 10.07
N ILE A 176 2.76 -27.83 10.36
CA ILE A 176 2.95 -28.31 11.73
C ILE A 176 4.05 -27.51 12.42
N TRP A 177 5.16 -27.27 11.74
CA TRP A 177 6.26 -26.44 12.24
C TRP A 177 5.80 -25.00 12.49
N ALA A 178 4.99 -24.45 11.59
CA ALA A 178 4.43 -23.10 11.74
C ALA A 178 3.47 -23.03 12.94
N LYS A 179 2.59 -24.04 13.09
CA LYS A 179 1.68 -24.14 14.24
C LYS A 179 2.42 -24.29 15.58
N ASN A 180 3.56 -24.96 15.57
CA ASN A 180 4.42 -25.12 16.75
C ASN A 180 5.39 -23.93 16.94
N GLU A 181 5.23 -22.86 16.17
CA GLU A 181 6.01 -21.62 16.25
C GLU A 181 7.52 -21.81 16.15
N LEU A 182 7.96 -22.79 15.35
CA LEU A 182 9.37 -23.02 15.14
C LEU A 182 10.09 -21.76 14.67
N THR A 183 11.33 -21.57 15.14
CA THR A 183 12.20 -20.53 14.62
C THR A 183 12.79 -20.94 13.27
N PRO A 184 13.16 -19.96 12.41
CA PRO A 184 13.96 -20.21 11.23
C PRO A 184 15.20 -21.06 11.50
N ASP A 185 15.91 -20.85 12.60
CA ASP A 185 17.09 -21.64 12.98
C ASP A 185 16.75 -23.11 13.31
N GLU A 186 15.62 -23.36 13.97
CA GLU A 186 15.14 -24.72 14.23
C GLU A 186 14.75 -25.44 12.93
N VAL A 187 14.19 -24.72 11.96
CA VAL A 187 13.87 -25.27 10.64
C VAL A 187 15.15 -25.54 9.83
N VAL A 188 16.12 -24.62 9.85
CA VAL A 188 17.47 -24.84 9.29
C VAL A 188 18.06 -26.11 9.88
N ALA A 189 17.91 -26.31 11.19
CA ALA A 189 18.42 -27.50 11.86
C ALA A 189 17.72 -28.79 11.43
N ARG A 190 16.39 -28.77 11.32
CA ARG A 190 15.60 -29.93 10.88
C ARG A 190 15.81 -30.29 9.41
N LEU A 191 16.19 -29.32 8.59
CA LEU A 191 16.44 -29.52 7.16
C LEU A 191 17.90 -29.85 6.85
N GLY A 192 18.77 -29.93 7.87
CA GLY A 192 20.20 -30.18 7.69
C GLY A 192 20.91 -29.06 6.94
N LEU A 193 20.47 -27.82 7.16
CA LEU A 193 21.01 -26.62 6.51
C LEU A 193 22.01 -25.86 7.41
N GLN A 194 22.33 -26.37 8.61
CA GLN A 194 23.26 -25.67 9.52
C GLN A 194 24.63 -25.48 8.87
N GLY A 195 25.22 -24.30 9.08
CA GLY A 195 26.55 -23.97 8.56
C GLY A 195 26.60 -23.67 7.06
N LEU A 196 25.50 -23.83 6.32
CA LEU A 196 25.42 -23.40 4.92
C LEU A 196 25.10 -21.90 4.83
N SER A 197 25.75 -21.22 3.89
CA SER A 197 25.51 -19.80 3.60
C SER A 197 25.67 -19.50 2.11
N GLY A 198 25.19 -18.33 1.68
CA GLY A 198 25.28 -17.88 0.29
C GLY A 198 24.75 -18.91 -0.71
N VAL A 199 25.52 -19.15 -1.78
CA VAL A 199 25.17 -20.08 -2.86
C VAL A 199 24.98 -21.51 -2.34
N ALA A 200 25.81 -21.95 -1.38
CA ALA A 200 25.73 -23.30 -0.83
C ALA A 200 24.39 -23.55 -0.10
N LEU A 201 23.84 -22.52 0.56
CA LEU A 201 22.50 -22.57 1.14
C LEU A 201 21.43 -22.57 0.06
N THR A 202 21.44 -21.58 -0.85
CA THR A 202 20.35 -21.40 -1.82
C THR A 202 20.26 -22.50 -2.87
N SER A 203 21.37 -23.18 -3.16
CA SER A 203 21.40 -24.31 -4.10
C SER A 203 21.10 -25.67 -3.43
N ASN A 204 20.95 -25.71 -2.10
CA ASN A 204 20.60 -26.94 -1.41
C ASN A 204 19.15 -27.35 -1.74
N PRO A 205 18.88 -28.63 -2.10
CA PRO A 205 17.53 -29.10 -2.40
C PRO A 205 16.48 -28.86 -1.31
N ASN A 206 16.90 -28.79 -0.05
CA ASN A 206 16.02 -28.54 1.09
C ASN A 206 15.73 -27.05 1.32
N PHE A 207 16.48 -26.14 0.69
CA PHE A 207 16.28 -24.70 0.88
C PHE A 207 14.88 -24.23 0.48
N LYS A 208 14.27 -24.87 -0.54
CA LYS A 208 12.90 -24.55 -0.95
C LYS A 208 11.87 -24.67 0.19
N TYR A 209 12.05 -25.63 1.11
CA TYR A 209 11.14 -25.82 2.24
C TYR A 209 11.35 -24.76 3.32
N TYR A 210 12.60 -24.37 3.55
CA TYR A 210 12.94 -23.25 4.42
C TYR A 210 12.32 -21.96 3.87
N ASP A 211 12.51 -21.71 2.58
CA ASP A 211 11.99 -20.54 1.88
C ASP A 211 10.46 -20.45 1.97
N GLU A 212 9.78 -21.55 1.69
CA GLU A 212 8.32 -21.64 1.80
C GLU A 212 7.84 -21.42 3.25
N PHE A 213 8.53 -22.03 4.22
CA PHE A 213 8.21 -21.89 5.64
C PHE A 213 8.30 -20.43 6.09
N VAL A 214 9.46 -19.78 5.90
CA VAL A 214 9.69 -18.43 6.41
C VAL A 214 8.83 -17.40 5.67
N THR A 215 8.58 -17.57 4.37
CA THR A 215 7.66 -16.71 3.60
C THR A 215 6.25 -16.74 4.19
N LYS A 216 5.70 -17.92 4.47
CA LYS A 216 4.37 -18.04 5.09
C LYS A 216 4.38 -17.47 6.51
N GLN A 217 5.46 -17.71 7.24
CA GLN A 217 5.57 -17.27 8.62
C GLN A 217 5.69 -15.74 8.75
N ALA A 218 6.34 -15.05 7.80
CA ALA A 218 6.39 -13.59 7.74
C ALA A 218 4.97 -12.97 7.69
N LEU A 219 4.05 -13.59 6.93
CA LEU A 219 2.65 -13.17 6.87
C LEU A 219 1.91 -13.43 8.19
N VAL A 220 2.19 -14.54 8.87
CA VAL A 220 1.62 -14.85 10.19
C VAL A 220 2.10 -13.84 11.23
N TRP A 221 3.40 -13.56 11.29
CA TRP A 221 3.99 -12.58 12.19
C TRP A 221 3.41 -11.19 11.97
N SER A 222 3.13 -10.81 10.72
CA SER A 222 2.43 -9.56 10.40
C SER A 222 1.01 -9.55 10.96
N LYS A 223 0.22 -10.62 10.77
CA LYS A 223 -1.14 -10.71 11.34
C LYS A 223 -1.17 -10.66 12.86
N GLN A 224 -0.11 -11.14 13.51
CA GLN A 224 0.06 -11.09 14.96
C GLN A 224 0.55 -9.72 15.47
N ASP A 225 0.76 -8.74 14.59
CA ASP A 225 1.35 -7.42 14.89
C ASP A 225 2.66 -7.53 15.69
N LEU A 226 3.52 -8.50 15.35
CA LEU A 226 4.81 -8.66 16.04
C LEU A 226 5.67 -7.39 15.87
N SER A 227 6.53 -7.13 16.85
CA SER A 227 7.47 -6.02 16.76
C SER A 227 8.57 -6.30 15.75
N VAL A 228 9.06 -5.24 15.07
CA VAL A 228 10.21 -5.37 14.15
C VAL A 228 11.44 -5.99 14.82
N GLY A 229 11.67 -5.70 16.11
CA GLY A 229 12.78 -6.29 16.87
C GLY A 229 12.61 -7.79 17.07
N SER A 230 11.41 -8.25 17.40
CA SER A 230 11.11 -9.68 17.57
C SER A 230 11.32 -10.46 16.27
N VAL A 231 10.95 -9.88 15.12
CA VAL A 231 11.16 -10.52 13.81
C VAL A 231 12.63 -10.51 13.41
N LEU A 232 13.37 -9.44 13.70
CA LEU A 232 14.82 -9.40 13.47
C LEU A 232 15.54 -10.52 14.22
N VAL A 233 15.22 -10.73 15.50
CA VAL A 233 15.78 -11.85 16.30
C VAL A 233 15.42 -13.20 15.70
N ARG A 234 14.15 -13.41 15.31
CA ARG A 234 13.72 -14.68 14.68
C ARG A 234 14.45 -14.96 13.37
N LEU A 235 14.83 -13.93 12.63
CA LEU A 235 15.54 -14.06 11.36
C LEU A 235 17.08 -14.03 11.50
N GLY A 236 17.60 -13.87 12.72
CA GLY A 236 19.04 -13.72 12.99
C GLY A 236 19.64 -12.42 12.41
N LEU A 237 18.82 -11.38 12.25
CA LEU A 237 19.20 -10.10 11.63
C LEU A 237 19.50 -8.99 12.64
N ASP A 238 19.24 -9.24 13.93
CA ASP A 238 19.42 -8.29 15.03
C ASP A 238 20.90 -7.99 15.32
N THR A 239 21.79 -8.95 15.05
CA THR A 239 23.25 -8.80 15.21
C THR A 239 23.92 -8.10 14.03
N LEU A 240 23.23 -7.99 12.89
CA LEU A 240 23.73 -7.33 11.68
C LEU A 240 23.31 -5.86 11.65
N ALA A 241 24.14 -4.98 11.08
CA ALA A 241 23.85 -3.55 10.92
C ALA A 241 24.14 -3.05 9.50
N GLY A 242 23.50 -1.95 9.11
CA GLY A 242 23.72 -1.31 7.81
C GLY A 242 23.53 -2.26 6.63
N ALA A 243 24.46 -2.19 5.66
CA ALA A 243 24.45 -3.01 4.45
C ALA A 243 24.47 -4.51 4.74
N ALA A 244 25.22 -4.96 5.76
CA ALA A 244 25.29 -6.36 6.13
C ALA A 244 23.93 -6.96 6.51
N ARG A 245 23.03 -6.14 7.11
CA ARG A 245 21.66 -6.57 7.42
C ARG A 245 20.83 -6.69 6.15
N THR A 246 20.90 -5.72 5.24
CA THR A 246 20.08 -5.69 4.02
C THR A 246 20.53 -6.71 2.97
N GLU A 247 21.80 -7.09 2.98
CA GLU A 247 22.38 -8.09 2.07
C GLU A 247 22.23 -9.53 2.57
N ALA A 248 21.82 -9.72 3.84
CA ALA A 248 21.62 -11.05 4.41
C ALA A 248 20.47 -11.80 3.69
N ALA A 249 20.64 -13.10 3.46
CA ALA A 249 19.66 -13.93 2.75
C ALA A 249 18.25 -13.87 3.37
N ASN A 250 18.17 -13.72 4.69
CA ASN A 250 16.91 -13.67 5.43
C ASN A 250 16.23 -12.29 5.40
N TYR A 251 16.92 -11.25 4.92
CA TYR A 251 16.36 -9.89 4.87
C TYR A 251 15.11 -9.79 3.99
N LYS A 252 15.03 -10.58 2.92
CA LYS A 252 13.83 -10.65 2.08
C LYS A 252 12.56 -11.00 2.86
N TYR A 253 12.66 -11.87 3.87
CA TYR A 253 11.51 -12.23 4.70
C TYR A 253 11.14 -11.11 5.69
N TYR A 254 12.13 -10.35 6.16
CA TYR A 254 11.88 -9.14 6.93
C TYR A 254 11.12 -8.10 6.09
N ASN A 255 11.54 -7.91 4.84
CA ASN A 255 10.88 -7.01 3.89
C ASN A 255 9.41 -7.42 3.68
N GLU A 256 9.14 -8.69 3.38
CA GLU A 256 7.77 -9.22 3.25
C GLU A 256 6.92 -8.99 4.51
N PHE A 257 7.49 -9.24 5.69
CA PHE A 257 6.81 -8.97 6.96
C PHE A 257 6.45 -7.48 7.12
N VAL A 258 7.38 -6.55 6.88
CA VAL A 258 7.12 -5.11 7.05
C VAL A 258 6.14 -4.59 6.01
N ILE A 259 6.23 -5.04 4.75
CA ILE A 259 5.26 -4.67 3.70
C ILE A 259 3.85 -5.16 4.08
N SER A 260 3.72 -6.40 4.54
CA SER A 260 2.44 -6.93 5.02
C SER A 260 1.90 -6.11 6.18
N GLN A 261 2.75 -5.74 7.15
CA GLN A 261 2.38 -4.88 8.26
C GLN A 261 1.91 -3.49 7.80
N MET A 262 2.60 -2.88 6.84
CA MET A 262 2.21 -1.58 6.30
C MET A 262 0.81 -1.62 5.66
N ARG A 263 0.47 -2.69 4.93
CA ARG A 263 -0.89 -2.87 4.38
C ARG A 263 -1.93 -2.91 5.49
N THR A 264 -1.68 -3.66 6.56
CA THR A 264 -2.55 -3.72 7.74
C THR A 264 -2.67 -2.37 8.44
N TRP A 265 -1.56 -1.66 8.62
CA TRP A 265 -1.55 -0.32 9.25
C TRP A 265 -2.31 0.72 8.43
N VAL A 266 -2.23 0.66 7.09
CA VAL A 266 -3.02 1.52 6.22
C VAL A 266 -4.51 1.18 6.34
N ALA A 267 -4.87 -0.10 6.27
CA ALA A 267 -6.26 -0.55 6.38
C ALA A 267 -6.91 -0.16 7.72
N ASN A 268 -6.15 -0.24 8.81
CA ASN A 268 -6.59 0.10 10.16
C ASN A 268 -6.41 1.58 10.52
N ASP A 269 -6.06 2.42 9.55
CA ASP A 269 -5.80 3.85 9.73
C ASP A 269 -4.83 4.21 10.88
N VAL A 270 -3.79 3.39 11.07
CA VAL A 270 -2.76 3.63 12.10
C VAL A 270 -2.07 4.98 11.84
N SER A 271 -1.77 5.72 12.91
CA SER A 271 -1.20 7.07 12.83
C SER A 271 0.26 7.05 12.34
N VAL A 272 0.69 8.17 11.76
CA VAL A 272 2.08 8.32 11.28
C VAL A 272 3.10 8.27 12.41
N THR A 273 2.75 8.79 13.59
CA THR A 273 3.61 8.75 14.78
C THR A 273 3.73 7.33 15.34
N ASP A 274 2.64 6.57 15.37
CA ASP A 274 2.66 5.17 15.84
C ASP A 274 3.49 4.28 14.92
N VAL A 275 3.37 4.46 13.60
CA VAL A 275 4.21 3.71 12.64
C VAL A 275 5.68 4.09 12.78
N MET A 276 5.98 5.38 13.01
CA MET A 276 7.36 5.81 13.30
C MET A 276 7.94 5.08 14.52
N ALA A 277 7.16 4.98 15.61
CA ALA A 277 7.56 4.27 16.82
C ALA A 277 7.65 2.74 16.64
N LYS A 278 6.71 2.12 15.92
CA LYS A 278 6.73 0.69 15.58
C LYS A 278 7.96 0.33 14.75
N LEU A 279 8.42 1.23 13.89
CA LEU A 279 9.64 1.09 13.09
C LEU A 279 10.93 1.52 13.80
N LYS A 280 10.84 1.95 15.07
CA LYS A 280 11.96 2.41 15.91
C LYS A 280 12.68 3.65 15.37
N LEU A 281 11.92 4.57 14.78
CA LEU A 281 12.43 5.81 14.20
C LEU A 281 12.10 7.06 15.03
N ASP A 282 11.20 6.94 16.01
CA ASP A 282 10.65 8.03 16.83
C ASP A 282 11.67 8.77 17.68
N LYS A 283 12.78 8.11 18.01
CA LYS A 283 13.88 8.67 18.80
C LYS A 283 15.08 9.11 17.96
N LEU A 284 14.99 9.00 16.64
CA LEU A 284 16.08 9.31 15.72
C LEU A 284 15.83 10.66 15.05
N THR A 285 16.90 11.42 14.84
CA THR A 285 16.88 12.69 14.11
C THR A 285 18.07 12.77 13.15
N GLY A 286 18.04 13.74 12.22
CA GLY A 286 19.13 14.00 11.28
C GLY A 286 19.52 12.76 10.46
N ASP A 287 20.84 12.57 10.28
CA ASP A 287 21.38 11.48 9.48
C ASP A 287 21.03 10.11 10.04
N ALA A 288 21.01 9.94 11.36
CA ALA A 288 20.65 8.68 12.00
C ALA A 288 19.22 8.22 11.65
N PHE A 289 18.29 9.17 11.49
CA PHE A 289 16.94 8.87 11.00
C PHE A 289 16.94 8.48 9.52
N LEU A 290 17.68 9.21 8.68
CA LEU A 290 17.68 9.00 7.23
C LEU A 290 18.41 7.72 6.79
N SER A 291 19.48 7.34 7.50
CA SER A 291 20.28 6.15 7.21
C SER A 291 19.73 4.88 7.87
N HIS A 292 18.68 4.98 8.69
CA HIS A 292 18.13 3.82 9.36
C HIS A 292 17.48 2.85 8.34
N PRO A 293 17.72 1.53 8.42
CA PRO A 293 17.16 0.56 7.46
C PRO A 293 15.64 0.61 7.34
N ASN A 294 14.95 1.00 8.42
CA ASN A 294 13.49 1.08 8.42
C ASN A 294 12.92 2.38 7.82
N TYR A 295 13.77 3.37 7.54
CA TYR A 295 13.31 4.67 7.01
C TYR A 295 12.63 4.53 5.64
N VAL A 296 13.06 3.58 4.80
CA VAL A 296 12.45 3.32 3.50
C VAL A 296 10.97 2.93 3.64
N TYR A 297 10.66 2.01 4.56
CA TYR A 297 9.29 1.60 4.86
C TYR A 297 8.46 2.78 5.39
N TYR A 298 9.02 3.53 6.34
CA TYR A 298 8.35 4.70 6.90
C TYR A 298 8.02 5.75 5.85
N LYS A 299 9.01 6.10 5.00
CA LYS A 299 8.84 7.03 3.88
C LYS A 299 7.74 6.58 2.93
N SER A 300 7.69 5.29 2.62
CA SER A 300 6.64 4.71 1.76
C SER A 300 5.26 4.75 2.41
N PHE A 301 5.16 4.46 3.71
CA PHE A 301 3.92 4.57 4.47
C PHE A 301 3.39 6.01 4.49
N VAL A 302 4.23 6.99 4.84
CA VAL A 302 3.81 8.40 4.89
C VAL A 302 3.41 8.90 3.51
N LYS A 303 4.16 8.57 2.45
CA LYS A 303 3.76 8.90 1.06
C LYS A 303 2.38 8.34 0.71
N SER A 304 2.07 7.13 1.15
CA SER A 304 0.74 6.53 0.94
C SER A 304 -0.34 7.34 1.66
N LYS A 305 -0.12 7.70 2.93
CA LYS A 305 -1.04 8.54 3.70
C LYS A 305 -1.24 9.92 3.07
N LEU A 306 -0.18 10.59 2.61
CA LEU A 306 -0.28 11.88 1.92
C LEU A 306 -1.21 11.81 0.71
N ARG A 307 -1.15 10.73 -0.08
CA ARG A 307 -2.04 10.54 -1.23
C ARG A 307 -3.49 10.36 -0.78
N THR A 308 -3.74 9.49 0.18
CA THR A 308 -5.08 9.27 0.74
C THR A 308 -5.66 10.57 1.30
N TRP A 309 -4.89 11.33 2.08
CA TRP A 309 -5.33 12.60 2.64
C TRP A 309 -5.63 13.65 1.56
N ALA A 310 -4.86 13.70 0.48
CA ALA A 310 -5.19 14.56 -0.65
C ALA A 310 -6.54 14.18 -1.26
N MET A 311 -6.77 12.89 -1.51
CA MET A 311 -8.02 12.35 -2.09
C MET A 311 -9.26 12.62 -1.21
N ASP A 312 -9.07 12.52 0.11
CA ASP A 312 -10.08 12.79 1.11
C ASP A 312 -10.34 14.30 1.29
N GLY A 313 -9.50 15.16 0.71
CA GLY A 313 -9.64 16.62 0.76
C GLY A 313 -9.17 17.25 2.07
N GLU A 314 -8.24 16.60 2.76
CA GLU A 314 -7.69 17.05 4.03
C GLU A 314 -7.00 18.41 3.90
N SER A 315 -7.17 19.28 4.89
CA SER A 315 -6.52 20.60 4.87
C SER A 315 -5.04 20.50 5.26
N LEU A 316 -4.26 21.55 4.97
CA LEU A 316 -2.87 21.61 5.42
C LEU A 316 -2.77 21.50 6.95
N ASP A 317 -3.70 22.13 7.68
CA ASP A 317 -3.75 22.10 9.14
C ASP A 317 -4.04 20.68 9.66
N ASP A 318 -4.97 19.96 9.03
CA ASP A 318 -5.24 18.55 9.38
C ASP A 318 -4.01 17.66 9.15
N VAL A 319 -3.25 17.93 8.07
CA VAL A 319 -2.02 17.20 7.77
C VAL A 319 -0.90 17.53 8.76
N VAL A 320 -0.81 18.77 9.26
CA VAL A 320 0.12 19.14 10.34
C VAL A 320 -0.17 18.30 11.59
N LEU A 321 -1.43 18.20 12.00
CA LEU A 321 -1.86 17.36 13.12
C LEU A 321 -1.48 15.90 12.90
N LYS A 322 -1.85 15.33 11.74
CA LYS A 322 -1.64 13.91 11.42
C LYS A 322 -0.17 13.52 11.25
N LEU A 323 0.70 14.47 10.92
CA LEU A 323 2.15 14.28 10.89
C LEU A 323 2.82 14.44 12.26
N GLY A 324 2.05 14.78 13.31
CA GLY A 324 2.56 15.01 14.65
C GLY A 324 3.40 16.29 14.75
N LEU A 325 3.08 17.30 13.96
CA LEU A 325 3.82 18.57 13.89
C LEU A 325 3.16 19.70 14.69
N GLU A 326 2.04 19.41 15.36
CA GLU A 326 1.29 20.40 16.13
C GLU A 326 2.15 21.01 17.25
N GLY A 327 2.03 22.34 17.41
CA GLY A 327 2.68 23.05 18.51
C GLY A 327 4.20 23.20 18.37
N LEU A 328 4.82 22.72 17.29
CA LEU A 328 6.25 22.92 17.02
C LEU A 328 6.48 24.30 16.36
N PRO A 329 7.24 25.22 16.99
CA PRO A 329 7.53 26.53 16.40
C PRO A 329 8.87 26.56 15.67
N GLY A 330 8.95 27.39 14.61
CA GLY A 330 10.20 27.79 13.94
C GLY A 330 11.16 26.63 13.65
N LYS A 331 12.39 26.74 14.14
CA LYS A 331 13.46 25.76 13.89
C LYS A 331 13.13 24.34 14.40
N MET A 332 12.30 24.20 15.45
CA MET A 332 11.89 22.87 15.93
C MET A 332 10.99 22.16 14.92
N LEU A 333 10.11 22.92 14.25
CA LEU A 333 9.28 22.40 13.16
C LEU A 333 10.14 22.02 11.98
N GLU A 334 11.01 22.92 11.51
CA GLU A 334 11.82 22.73 10.31
C GLU A 334 12.80 21.56 10.40
N THR A 335 13.30 21.27 11.60
CA THR A 335 14.22 20.15 11.86
C THR A 335 13.50 18.82 12.13
N HIS A 336 12.18 18.83 12.30
CA HIS A 336 11.43 17.61 12.56
C HIS A 336 11.44 16.67 11.34
N PRO A 337 11.67 15.35 11.51
CA PRO A 337 11.76 14.41 10.38
C PRO A 337 10.55 14.40 9.44
N ASN A 338 9.36 14.78 9.95
CA ASN A 338 8.12 14.83 9.18
C ASN A 338 7.87 16.14 8.44
N TYR A 339 8.62 17.20 8.71
CA TYR A 339 8.40 18.50 8.08
C TYR A 339 8.52 18.44 6.55
N LYS A 340 9.49 17.67 6.03
CA LYS A 340 9.62 17.44 4.58
C LYS A 340 8.39 16.80 3.94
N PHE A 341 7.60 16.03 4.69
CA PHE A 341 6.35 15.45 4.18
C PHE A 341 5.22 16.48 4.13
N LEU A 342 5.20 17.43 5.08
CA LEU A 342 4.29 18.57 5.05
C LEU A 342 4.57 19.46 3.84
N VAL A 343 5.83 19.84 3.62
CA VAL A 343 6.26 20.62 2.43
C VAL A 343 5.86 19.89 1.15
N LYS A 344 6.13 18.59 1.08
CA LYS A 344 5.76 17.78 -0.08
C LYS A 344 4.24 17.70 -0.28
N TYR A 345 3.46 17.62 0.77
CA TYR A 345 2.00 17.63 0.68
C TYR A 345 1.51 18.96 0.12
N TRP A 346 2.01 20.07 0.66
CA TRP A 346 1.69 21.41 0.16
C TRP A 346 1.93 21.55 -1.35
N GLU A 347 3.10 21.12 -1.82
CA GLU A 347 3.49 21.22 -3.24
C GLU A 347 2.72 20.27 -4.15
N LYS A 348 2.38 19.06 -3.68
CA LYS A 348 1.86 17.97 -4.54
C LYS A 348 0.42 17.56 -4.27
N ARG A 349 -0.31 18.23 -3.37
CA ARG A 349 -1.67 17.82 -3.00
C ARG A 349 -2.62 17.70 -4.20
N GLU A 350 -2.55 18.64 -5.15
CA GLU A 350 -3.44 18.66 -6.32
C GLU A 350 -3.10 17.49 -7.24
N GLN A 351 -1.81 17.27 -7.51
CA GLN A 351 -1.33 16.11 -8.25
C GLN A 351 -1.77 14.78 -7.58
N TYR A 352 -1.65 14.66 -6.25
CA TYR A 352 -2.05 13.44 -5.54
C TYR A 352 -3.55 13.18 -5.60
N LEU A 353 -4.35 14.24 -5.47
CA LEU A 353 -5.80 14.18 -5.62
C LEU A 353 -6.18 13.66 -7.01
N GLU A 354 -5.61 14.26 -8.04
CA GLU A 354 -5.83 13.94 -9.44
C GLU A 354 -5.38 12.52 -9.82
N GLU A 355 -4.16 12.12 -9.45
CA GLU A 355 -3.66 10.74 -9.64
C GLU A 355 -4.51 9.72 -8.90
N GLY A 356 -4.98 10.06 -7.70
CA GLY A 356 -5.86 9.23 -6.90
C GLY A 356 -7.22 9.00 -7.56
N TRP A 357 -7.81 10.07 -8.07
CA TRP A 357 -9.08 10.01 -8.80
C TRP A 357 -8.97 9.21 -10.10
N LEU A 358 -7.87 9.34 -10.85
CA LEU A 358 -7.59 8.49 -12.01
C LEU A 358 -7.52 7.00 -11.64
N LYS A 359 -6.76 6.66 -10.60
CA LYS A 359 -6.59 5.27 -10.15
C LYS A 359 -7.90 4.63 -9.70
N GLN A 360 -8.80 5.42 -9.10
CA GLN A 360 -10.12 4.97 -8.67
C GLN A 360 -11.17 4.96 -9.79
N GLY A 361 -10.82 5.43 -10.99
CA GLY A 361 -11.76 5.55 -12.10
C GLY A 361 -12.89 6.54 -11.82
N VAL A 362 -12.63 7.58 -11.04
CA VAL A 362 -13.64 8.58 -10.68
C VAL A 362 -14.14 9.28 -11.94
N THR A 363 -15.44 9.18 -12.22
CA THR A 363 -16.00 9.77 -13.44
C THR A 363 -16.21 11.28 -13.28
N THR A 364 -16.34 12.01 -14.40
CA THR A 364 -16.69 13.44 -14.33
C THR A 364 -18.04 13.64 -13.64
N PHE A 365 -18.96 12.70 -13.79
CA PHE A 365 -20.24 12.73 -13.09
C PHE A 365 -20.12 12.50 -11.57
N ASP A 366 -19.15 11.71 -11.11
CA ASP A 366 -18.90 11.56 -9.67
C ASP A 366 -18.39 12.86 -9.06
N ILE A 367 -17.53 13.58 -9.78
CA ILE A 367 -17.07 14.92 -9.37
C ILE A 367 -18.20 15.96 -9.42
N TRP A 368 -19.06 15.91 -10.45
CA TRP A 368 -20.27 16.74 -10.54
C TRP A 368 -21.17 16.58 -9.31
N LYS A 369 -21.39 15.33 -8.85
CA LYS A 369 -22.13 15.04 -7.62
C LYS A 369 -21.36 15.49 -6.37
N LYS A 370 -20.06 15.19 -6.29
CA LYS A 370 -19.21 15.49 -5.12
C LYS A 370 -19.19 16.99 -4.80
N TYR A 371 -19.11 17.84 -5.82
CA TYR A 371 -19.14 19.30 -5.65
C TYR A 371 -20.55 19.90 -5.71
N GLU A 372 -21.58 19.05 -5.75
CA GLU A 372 -22.99 19.44 -5.85
C GLU A 372 -23.26 20.48 -6.96
N VAL A 373 -22.57 20.35 -8.09
CA VAL A 373 -22.55 21.37 -9.15
C VAL A 373 -23.96 21.63 -9.68
N GLY A 374 -24.76 20.58 -9.87
CA GLY A 374 -26.16 20.68 -10.31
C GLY A 374 -27.13 21.30 -9.29
N ARG A 375 -26.69 21.58 -8.05
CA ARG A 375 -27.48 22.33 -7.07
C ARG A 375 -27.21 23.84 -7.14
N VAL A 376 -26.13 24.25 -7.78
CA VAL A 376 -25.82 25.67 -7.94
C VAL A 376 -26.80 26.28 -8.92
N HIS A 377 -27.43 27.39 -8.55
CA HIS A 377 -28.39 28.06 -9.41
C HIS A 377 -27.75 28.44 -10.77
N PRO A 378 -28.43 28.22 -11.92
CA PRO A 378 -27.84 28.38 -13.24
C PRO A 378 -27.16 29.74 -13.50
N SER A 379 -27.72 30.83 -12.96
CA SER A 379 -27.15 32.18 -13.10
C SER A 379 -25.82 32.39 -12.38
N MET A 380 -25.51 31.58 -11.37
CA MET A 380 -24.27 31.65 -10.59
C MET A 380 -23.29 30.53 -10.93
N LEU A 381 -23.75 29.51 -11.66
CA LEU A 381 -22.99 28.29 -11.93
C LEU A 381 -21.56 28.58 -12.42
N ARG A 382 -21.42 29.37 -13.49
CA ARG A 382 -20.10 29.69 -14.09
C ARG A 382 -19.14 30.48 -13.20
N ARG A 383 -19.63 31.09 -12.11
CA ARG A 383 -18.84 31.87 -11.15
C ARG A 383 -18.66 31.14 -9.81
N SER A 384 -19.17 29.92 -9.70
CA SER A 384 -19.10 29.15 -8.46
C SER A 384 -17.80 28.36 -8.36
N ASP A 385 -17.27 28.28 -7.14
CA ASP A 385 -16.08 27.46 -6.84
C ASP A 385 -16.31 25.97 -7.19
N SER A 386 -17.54 25.48 -6.99
CA SER A 386 -17.95 24.11 -7.37
C SER A 386 -17.79 23.85 -8.88
N TYR A 387 -18.23 24.78 -9.72
CA TYR A 387 -18.10 24.64 -11.16
C TYR A 387 -16.65 24.75 -11.62
N GLU A 388 -15.87 25.64 -10.99
CA GLU A 388 -14.44 25.78 -11.31
C GLU A 388 -13.66 24.51 -10.94
N ALA A 389 -13.93 23.91 -9.77
CA ALA A 389 -13.34 22.63 -9.38
C ALA A 389 -13.72 21.49 -10.36
N TYR A 390 -14.99 21.43 -10.76
CA TYR A 390 -15.46 20.47 -11.77
C TYR A 390 -14.78 20.69 -13.12
N LYS A 391 -14.70 21.93 -13.60
CA LYS A 391 -14.07 22.27 -14.88
C LYS A 391 -12.59 21.89 -14.89
N LYS A 392 -11.84 22.15 -13.81
CA LYS A 392 -10.45 21.73 -13.66
C LYS A 392 -10.32 20.22 -13.80
N TYR A 393 -11.16 19.45 -13.12
CA TYR A 393 -11.13 17.99 -13.23
C TYR A 393 -11.47 17.48 -14.62
N VAL A 394 -12.52 18.00 -15.27
CA VAL A 394 -12.86 17.65 -16.66
C VAL A 394 -11.67 17.89 -17.58
N THR A 395 -11.05 19.07 -17.46
CA THR A 395 -9.90 19.47 -18.28
C THR A 395 -8.73 18.51 -18.08
N PHE A 396 -8.40 18.19 -16.83
CA PHE A 396 -7.34 17.24 -16.47
C PHE A 396 -7.58 15.84 -17.07
N ILE A 397 -8.79 15.30 -16.96
CA ILE A 397 -9.14 13.99 -17.54
C ILE A 397 -9.06 14.03 -19.07
N ASP A 398 -9.57 15.09 -19.69
CA ASP A 398 -9.49 15.26 -21.13
C ASP A 398 -8.02 15.22 -21.60
N ASP A 399 -7.14 16.01 -20.97
CA ASP A 399 -5.71 16.08 -21.31
C ASP A 399 -5.01 14.74 -21.10
N TYR A 400 -5.34 14.03 -20.02
CA TYR A 400 -4.79 12.71 -19.75
C TYR A 400 -5.15 11.69 -20.84
N ILE A 401 -6.43 11.62 -21.24
CA ILE A 401 -6.90 10.67 -22.26
C ILE A 401 -6.34 11.02 -23.64
N ILE A 402 -6.33 12.32 -23.98
CA ILE A 402 -5.74 12.81 -25.24
C ILE A 402 -4.26 12.45 -25.29
N GLY A 403 -3.51 12.72 -24.22
CA GLY A 403 -2.09 12.38 -24.14
C GLY A 403 -1.81 10.87 -24.22
N LEU A 404 -2.71 10.01 -23.71
CA LEU A 404 -2.60 8.56 -23.93
C LEU A 404 -2.77 8.20 -25.41
N HIS A 405 -3.80 8.74 -26.07
CA HIS A 405 -4.03 8.49 -27.49
C HIS A 405 -2.85 8.96 -28.36
N GLU A 406 -2.29 10.14 -28.05
CA GLU A 406 -1.09 10.69 -28.73
C GLU A 406 0.16 9.82 -28.53
N ARG A 407 0.28 9.12 -27.40
CA ARG A 407 1.34 8.12 -27.15
C ARG A 407 1.11 6.78 -27.86
N GLY A 408 0.02 6.63 -28.61
CA GLY A 408 -0.26 5.45 -29.44
C GLY A 408 -1.17 4.40 -28.81
N PHE A 409 -1.73 4.67 -27.62
CA PHE A 409 -2.74 3.80 -27.01
C PHE A 409 -3.98 3.71 -27.90
N LYS A 410 -4.55 2.51 -28.03
CA LYS A 410 -5.74 2.27 -28.84
C LYS A 410 -7.01 2.64 -28.08
N PHE A 411 -8.10 2.92 -28.80
CA PHE A 411 -9.39 3.30 -28.20
C PHE A 411 -9.90 2.32 -27.13
N TYR A 412 -9.67 1.02 -27.28
CA TYR A 412 -10.08 0.01 -26.29
C TYR A 412 -9.19 -0.02 -25.02
N GLU A 413 -8.05 0.67 -25.03
CA GLU A 413 -7.11 0.80 -23.92
C GLU A 413 -7.31 2.13 -23.16
N LEU A 414 -8.03 3.08 -23.76
CA LEU A 414 -8.31 4.37 -23.15
C LEU A 414 -9.37 4.23 -22.04
N PRO A 415 -9.18 4.87 -20.88
CA PRO A 415 -10.14 4.80 -19.79
C PRO A 415 -11.43 5.54 -20.15
N ARG A 416 -12.58 4.87 -19.96
CA ARG A 416 -13.91 5.47 -20.15
C ARG A 416 -14.39 6.09 -18.84
N LEU A 417 -14.18 7.40 -18.70
CA LEU A 417 -14.52 8.17 -17.48
C LEU A 417 -15.83 8.96 -17.60
N THR A 418 -16.72 8.54 -18.51
CA THR A 418 -18.09 9.02 -18.61
C THR A 418 -19.03 8.00 -17.95
N SER A 419 -19.86 8.47 -17.00
CA SER A 419 -20.82 7.61 -16.31
C SER A 419 -22.08 7.39 -17.16
N LYS A 420 -22.65 6.18 -17.12
CA LYS A 420 -23.99 5.91 -17.68
C LYS A 420 -25.10 6.69 -16.97
N ALA A 421 -24.83 7.17 -15.74
CA ALA A 421 -25.76 7.97 -14.95
C ALA A 421 -25.59 9.48 -15.18
N ALA A 422 -24.71 9.90 -16.09
CA ALA A 422 -24.49 11.32 -16.40
C ALA A 422 -25.81 11.99 -16.83
N THR A 423 -26.13 13.11 -16.19
CA THR A 423 -27.36 13.84 -16.50
C THR A 423 -27.20 14.65 -17.79
N PRO A 424 -28.30 14.95 -18.51
CA PRO A 424 -28.24 15.84 -19.67
C PRO A 424 -27.62 17.21 -19.36
N GLU A 425 -27.77 17.69 -18.12
CA GLU A 425 -27.19 18.95 -17.65
C GLU A 425 -25.66 18.87 -17.50
N GLU A 426 -25.14 17.81 -16.86
CA GLU A 426 -23.68 17.60 -16.74
C GLU A 426 -23.05 17.46 -18.12
N LEU A 427 -23.66 16.65 -19.00
CA LEU A 427 -23.17 16.47 -20.37
C LEU A 427 -23.19 17.79 -21.16
N HIS A 428 -24.22 18.63 -20.98
CA HIS A 428 -24.26 19.95 -21.60
C HIS A 428 -23.10 20.84 -21.11
N GLN A 429 -22.86 20.90 -19.80
CA GLN A 429 -21.74 21.68 -19.25
C GLN A 429 -20.38 21.15 -19.69
N LYS A 430 -20.21 19.82 -19.74
CA LYS A 430 -18.99 19.19 -20.26
C LYS A 430 -18.76 19.54 -21.72
N THR A 431 -19.83 19.54 -22.51
CA THR A 431 -19.79 19.96 -23.93
C THR A 431 -19.35 21.41 -24.08
N LEU A 432 -19.86 22.32 -23.24
CA LEU A 432 -19.41 23.72 -23.23
C LEU A 432 -17.91 23.85 -22.92
N ILE A 433 -17.39 23.05 -21.99
CA ILE A 433 -15.96 23.00 -21.66
C ILE A 433 -15.17 22.52 -22.89
N TRP A 434 -15.60 21.42 -23.52
CA TRP A 434 -14.94 20.87 -24.71
C TRP A 434 -14.92 21.83 -25.89
N THR A 435 -16.04 22.50 -26.17
CA THR A 435 -16.15 23.52 -27.20
C THR A 435 -15.19 24.68 -26.93
N SER A 436 -15.17 25.18 -25.68
CA SER A 436 -14.31 26.30 -25.29
C SER A 436 -12.81 25.94 -25.39
N ALA A 437 -12.46 24.70 -25.05
CA ALA A 437 -11.09 24.19 -25.11
C ALA A 437 -10.71 23.61 -26.48
N LYS A 438 -11.61 23.66 -27.48
CA LYS A 438 -11.41 23.09 -28.83
C LYS A 438 -10.90 21.64 -28.80
N ARG A 439 -11.47 20.81 -27.91
CA ARG A 439 -11.04 19.41 -27.73
C ARG A 439 -11.16 18.62 -29.04
N PRO A 440 -10.26 17.66 -29.35
CA PRO A 440 -10.34 16.92 -30.60
C PRO A 440 -11.69 16.23 -30.82
N GLU A 441 -12.20 16.25 -32.04
CA GLU A 441 -13.51 15.68 -32.37
C GLU A 441 -13.62 14.19 -32.01
N TRP A 442 -12.55 13.42 -32.27
CA TRP A 442 -12.48 12.01 -31.90
C TRP A 442 -12.68 11.82 -30.38
N TYR A 443 -12.14 12.72 -29.57
CA TYR A 443 -12.20 12.66 -28.11
C TYR A 443 -13.61 12.96 -27.62
N VAL A 444 -14.28 13.96 -28.22
CA VAL A 444 -15.67 14.28 -27.89
C VAL A 444 -16.60 13.11 -28.25
N LYS A 445 -16.43 12.48 -29.42
CA LYS A 445 -17.15 11.26 -29.81
C LYS A 445 -16.91 10.11 -28.82
N PHE A 446 -15.65 9.84 -28.50
CA PHE A 446 -15.26 8.82 -27.51
C PHE A 446 -15.89 9.07 -26.14
N SER A 447 -15.79 10.29 -25.64
CA SER A 447 -16.31 10.67 -24.32
C SER A 447 -17.83 10.65 -24.24
N LEU A 448 -18.54 10.86 -25.36
CA LEU A 448 -19.99 10.73 -25.43
C LEU A 448 -20.47 9.29 -25.67
N GLY A 449 -19.55 8.33 -25.84
CA GLY A 449 -19.88 6.95 -26.18
C GLY A 449 -20.46 6.81 -27.59
N LEU A 450 -20.05 7.69 -28.50
CA LEU A 450 -20.46 7.72 -29.90
C LEU A 450 -19.41 7.10 -30.83
N ASP A 451 -18.24 6.76 -30.29
CA ASP A 451 -17.19 6.09 -31.04
C ASP A 451 -17.61 4.69 -31.51
N GLY A 452 -17.26 4.34 -32.75
CA GLY A 452 -17.58 3.03 -33.35
C GLY A 452 -19.05 2.85 -33.78
N LEU A 453 -19.92 3.84 -33.58
CA LEU A 453 -21.30 3.79 -34.07
C LEU A 453 -21.36 4.10 -35.58
N GLY A 454 -22.14 3.29 -36.32
CA GLY A 454 -22.52 3.59 -37.70
C GLY A 454 -23.51 4.76 -37.76
N GLU A 455 -23.72 5.33 -38.95
CA GLU A 455 -24.46 6.59 -39.13
C GLU A 455 -25.88 6.60 -38.51
N ASN A 456 -26.63 5.52 -38.69
CA ASN A 456 -27.99 5.40 -38.14
C ASN A 456 -27.97 5.32 -36.61
N ALA A 457 -27.14 4.43 -36.04
CA ALA A 457 -26.99 4.27 -34.60
C ALA A 457 -26.43 5.53 -33.91
N LEU A 458 -25.58 6.29 -34.61
CA LEU A 458 -25.06 7.56 -34.14
C LEU A 458 -26.19 8.58 -33.96
N LYS A 459 -27.07 8.74 -34.96
CA LYS A 459 -28.18 9.71 -34.93
C LYS A 459 -29.26 9.35 -33.91
N GLU A 460 -29.46 8.06 -33.66
CA GLU A 460 -30.42 7.55 -32.66
C GLU A 460 -29.91 7.66 -31.22
N SER A 461 -28.60 7.86 -31.02
CA SER A 461 -28.03 7.97 -29.69
C SER A 461 -28.53 9.22 -28.94
N PRO A 462 -29.00 9.08 -27.68
CA PRO A 462 -29.42 10.24 -26.86
C PRO A 462 -28.33 11.31 -26.68
N ASN A 463 -27.06 10.90 -26.80
CA ASN A 463 -25.91 11.78 -26.65
C ASN A 463 -25.54 12.54 -27.93
N TYR A 464 -26.11 12.16 -29.08
CA TYR A 464 -25.80 12.78 -30.38
C TYR A 464 -26.06 14.29 -30.39
N LYS A 465 -27.12 14.74 -29.71
CA LYS A 465 -27.45 16.18 -29.58
C LYS A 465 -26.30 17.02 -29.00
N PHE A 466 -25.51 16.44 -28.07
CA PHE A 466 -24.36 17.14 -27.48
C PHE A 466 -23.20 17.23 -28.46
N TYR A 467 -22.99 16.18 -29.25
CA TYR A 467 -21.99 16.19 -30.31
C TYR A 467 -22.31 17.21 -31.41
N VAL A 468 -23.58 17.29 -31.83
CA VAL A 468 -24.03 18.35 -32.77
C VAL A 468 -23.80 19.74 -32.18
N TYR A 469 -24.18 19.96 -30.92
CA TYR A 469 -23.94 21.23 -30.23
C TYR A 469 -22.44 21.59 -30.19
N TYR A 470 -21.58 20.60 -29.93
CA TYR A 470 -20.13 20.78 -29.95
C TYR A 470 -19.62 21.25 -31.33
N LEU A 471 -20.03 20.57 -32.41
CA LEU A 471 -19.62 20.92 -33.77
C LEU A 471 -20.03 22.34 -34.14
N THR A 472 -21.31 22.68 -33.91
CA THR A 472 -21.83 24.03 -34.14
C THR A 472 -21.05 25.07 -33.35
N GLY A 473 -20.79 24.81 -32.06
CA GLY A 473 -20.06 25.73 -31.19
C GLY A 473 -18.62 25.97 -31.64
N VAL A 474 -17.91 24.94 -32.11
CA VAL A 474 -16.51 25.09 -32.56
C VAL A 474 -16.42 25.89 -33.86
N GLU A 475 -17.42 25.79 -34.75
CA GLU A 475 -17.50 26.60 -35.97
C GLU A 475 -17.61 28.10 -35.68
N PHE A 476 -18.34 28.49 -34.62
CA PHE A 476 -18.47 29.90 -34.22
C PHE A 476 -17.25 30.48 -33.50
N ILE A 477 -16.28 29.64 -33.10
CA ILE A 477 -15.03 30.06 -32.41
C ILE A 477 -13.82 29.99 -33.38
N LYS A 478 -14.04 29.59 -34.64
CA LYS A 478 -13.07 29.77 -35.74
C LYS A 478 -13.12 31.22 -36.20
#